data_AF-A0A538CAE1-F1
#
_entry.id   AF-A0A538CAE1-F1
#
_cell.length_a   1.000
_cell.length_b   1.000
_cell.length_c   1.000
_cell.angle_alpha   90.00
_cell.angle_beta   90.00
_cell.angle_gamma   90.00
#
_symmetry.space_group_name_H-M   'P 1'
#
loop_
_entity.id
_entity.type
_entity.pdbx_description
1 polymer ?
#
loop_
_entity_poly.entity_id
_entity_poly.type
_entity_poly.pdbx_seq_one_letter_code
_entity_poly.pdbx_strand_id
1 'polypeptide(L)' 'FIPPGPDNPLGTRAMDLSAPGIRIHGTPADYSIGHYASHGCIRMHIWEAEDLFNRVQVGTPVIIAW' A
#
# COMPACT_ATOMS: atom_id res chain seq x y z
N PHE A 1 -0.44 -16.52 3.65
CA PHE A 1 0.69 -15.76 4.20
C PHE A 1 1.75 -15.69 3.11
N ILE A 2 2.17 -14.49 2.70
CA ILE A 2 3.26 -14.29 1.74
C ILE A 2 4.42 -13.70 2.54
N PRO A 3 5.61 -14.34 2.56
CA PRO A 3 6.73 -13.86 3.34
C PRO A 3 7.27 -12.51 2.80
N PRO A 4 7.98 -11.73 3.62
CA PRO A 4 8.77 -10.60 3.13
C PRO A 4 9.79 -11.08 2.08
N GLY A 5 10.01 -10.30 1.02
CA GLY A 5 10.98 -10.60 -0.03
C GLY A 5 10.69 -9.89 -1.34
N PRO A 6 11.58 -10.01 -2.34
CA PRO A 6 11.43 -9.37 -3.65
C PRO A 6 10.12 -9.72 -4.37
N ASP A 7 9.60 -10.92 -4.14
CA ASP A 7 8.37 -11.41 -4.77
C ASP A 7 7.09 -11.02 -4.03
N ASN A 8 7.20 -10.25 -2.94
CA ASN A 8 6.03 -9.85 -2.17
C ASN A 8 5.21 -8.82 -2.96
N PRO A 9 3.92 -9.08 -3.27
CA PRO A 9 3.10 -8.16 -4.07
C PRO A 9 2.79 -6.84 -3.36
N LEU A 10 3.07 -6.75 -2.05
CA LEU A 10 2.96 -5.53 -1.25
C LEU A 10 4.19 -4.61 -1.38
N GLY A 11 5.20 -5.01 -2.14
CA GLY A 11 6.46 -4.27 -2.25
C GLY A 11 7.20 -4.22 -0.92
N THR A 12 7.83 -3.07 -0.63
CA THR A 12 8.73 -2.91 0.52
C THR A 12 8.04 -2.36 1.77
N ARG A 13 6.86 -1.76 1.64
CA ARG A 13 6.08 -1.17 2.75
C ARG A 13 4.60 -1.48 2.58
N ALA A 14 3.97 -1.77 3.72
CA ALA A 14 2.52 -1.88 3.84
C ALA A 14 2.07 -1.20 5.14
N MET A 15 1.02 -0.41 5.04
CA MET A 15 0.38 0.32 6.14
C MET A 15 -1.06 -0.18 6.24
N ASP A 16 -1.38 -0.89 7.32
CA ASP A 16 -2.74 -1.39 7.56
C ASP A 16 -3.70 -0.24 7.86
N LEU A 17 -4.91 -0.31 7.30
CA LEU A 17 -6.01 0.58 7.64
C LEU A 17 -6.87 -0.02 8.75
N SER A 18 -7.75 0.79 9.32
CA SER A 18 -8.76 0.33 10.28
C SER A 18 -9.78 -0.65 9.67
N ALA A 19 -9.89 -0.68 8.33
CA ALA A 19 -10.65 -1.69 7.60
C ALA A 19 -9.82 -2.99 7.49
N PRO A 20 -10.22 -4.11 8.13
CA PRO A 20 -9.43 -5.33 8.15
C PRO A 20 -9.12 -5.85 6.75
N GLY A 21 -7.84 -6.14 6.50
CA GLY A 21 -7.37 -6.66 5.21
C GLY A 21 -7.15 -5.59 4.12
N ILE A 22 -7.45 -4.32 4.39
CA ILE A 22 -7.17 -3.21 3.49
C ILE A 22 -5.89 -2.50 3.92
N ARG A 23 -5.02 -2.23 2.95
CA ARG A 23 -3.70 -1.61 3.17
C ARG A 23 -3.43 -0.54 2.12
N ILE A 24 -2.62 0.44 2.53
CA ILE A 24 -1.84 1.26 1.61
C ILE A 24 -0.48 0.58 1.46
N HIS A 25 -0.07 0.23 0.25
CA HIS A 25 1.17 -0.51 0.04
C HIS A 25 1.81 -0.21 -1.32
N GLY A 26 3.11 -0.48 -1.45
CA GLY A 26 3.82 -0.43 -2.73
C GLY A 26 3.44 -1.60 -3.63
N THR A 27 3.82 -1.58 -4.91
CA THR A 27 3.64 -2.75 -5.78
C THR A 27 4.74 -2.87 -6.83
N PRO A 28 5.25 -4.07 -7.14
CA PRO A 28 6.15 -4.27 -8.27
C PRO A 28 5.43 -4.15 -9.62
N ALA A 29 4.09 -4.25 -9.64
CA ALA A 29 3.26 -4.04 -10.83
C ALA A 29 3.00 -2.54 -11.05
N ASP A 30 4.07 -1.79 -11.34
CA ASP A 30 4.06 -0.32 -11.45
C ASP A 30 2.99 0.21 -12.43
N TYR A 31 2.80 -0.51 -13.54
CA TYR A 31 1.79 -0.23 -14.56
C TYR A 31 0.34 -0.31 -14.06
N SER A 32 0.09 -0.87 -12.86
CA SER A 32 -1.25 -0.98 -12.29
C SER A 32 -1.71 0.27 -11.55
N ILE A 33 -0.79 1.20 -11.27
CA ILE A 33 -1.11 2.47 -10.60
C ILE A 33 -2.00 3.33 -11.50
N GLY A 34 -3.03 3.94 -10.90
CA GLY A 34 -4.05 4.73 -11.63
C GLY A 34 -5.19 3.90 -12.24
N HIS A 35 -5.22 2.59 -12.01
CA HIS A 35 -6.24 1.69 -12.56
C HIS A 35 -7.01 0.91 -11.48
N TYR A 36 -8.19 0.40 -11.83
CA TYR A 36 -8.99 -0.52 -11.01
C TYR A 36 -8.39 -1.94 -11.01
N ALA A 37 -7.20 -2.10 -10.43
CA ALA A 37 -6.39 -3.32 -10.50
C ALA A 37 -6.14 -3.98 -9.13
N SER A 38 -6.75 -3.46 -8.07
CA SER A 38 -6.62 -3.99 -6.71
C SER A 38 -7.90 -4.70 -6.26
N HIS A 39 -7.78 -5.57 -5.26
CA HIS A 39 -8.90 -6.19 -4.56
C HIS A 39 -9.32 -5.35 -3.33
N GLY A 40 -9.30 -4.01 -3.46
CA GLY A 40 -9.68 -3.06 -2.42
C GLY A 40 -8.52 -2.36 -1.69
N CYS A 41 -7.28 -2.84 -1.81
CA CYS A 41 -6.11 -2.12 -1.30
C CYS A 41 -5.78 -0.88 -2.15
N ILE A 42 -5.05 0.05 -1.55
CA ILE A 42 -4.51 1.24 -2.22
C ILE A 42 -3.07 0.92 -2.60
N ARG A 43 -2.79 0.86 -3.90
CA ARG A 43 -1.44 0.65 -4.43
C ARG A 43 -0.76 1.98 -4.67
N MET A 44 0.53 2.03 -4.41
CA MET A 44 1.42 3.14 -4.71
C MET A 44 2.64 2.64 -5.48
N HIS A 45 3.35 3.55 -6.15
CA HIS A 45 4.71 3.25 -6.56
C HIS A 45 5.56 2.90 -5.33
N ILE A 46 6.51 1.97 -5.46
CA ILE A 46 7.31 1.50 -4.30
C ILE A 46 8.00 2.66 -3.59
N TRP A 47 8.60 3.58 -4.35
CA TRP A 47 9.31 4.74 -3.79
C TRP A 47 8.38 5.73 -3.08
N GLU A 48 7.13 5.89 -3.54
CA GLU A 48 6.13 6.72 -2.85
C GLU A 48 5.64 6.07 -1.56
N ALA A 49 5.44 4.75 -1.56
CA ALA A 49 5.05 4.00 -0.37
C ALA A 49 6.13 4.11 0.72
N GLU A 50 7.41 4.05 0.33
CA GLU A 50 8.55 4.25 1.24
C GLU A 50 8.62 5.66 1.81
N ASP A 51 8.42 6.68 0.96
CA ASP A 51 8.40 8.08 1.39
C ASP A 51 7.24 8.33 2.37
N LEU A 52 6.02 7.89 2.04
CA LEU A 52 4.85 8.05 2.90
C LEU A 52 5.03 7.33 4.23
N PHE A 53 5.55 6.10 4.21
CA PHE A 53 5.78 5.30 5.43
C PHE A 53 6.65 6.02 6.45
N ASN A 54 7.63 6.79 6.00
CA ASN A 54 8.53 7.54 6.89
C ASN A 54 7.91 8.84 7.43
N ARG A 55 6.78 9.28 6.88
CA ARG A 55 6.12 10.56 7.24
C ARG A 55 4.93 10.38 8.16
N VAL A 56 4.33 9.19 8.19
CA VAL A 56 3.11 8.92 8.96
C VAL A 56 3.39 8.04 10.17
N GLN A 57 2.50 8.12 11.15
CA GLN A 57 2.55 7.31 12.36
C GLN A 57 1.28 6.46 12.47
N VAL A 58 1.35 5.37 13.24
CA VAL A 58 0.16 4.58 13.59
C VAL A 58 -0.86 5.50 14.24
N GLY A 59 -2.11 5.45 13.75
CA GLY A 59 -3.19 6.33 14.20
C GLY A 59 -3.37 7.60 13.34
N THR A 60 -2.52 7.84 12.34
CA THR A 60 -2.74 8.91 11.36
C THR A 60 -4.09 8.71 10.67
N PRO A 61 -5.02 9.69 10.69
CA PRO A 61 -6.31 9.55 10.03
C PRO A 61 -6.17 9.42 8.52
N VAL A 62 -6.92 8.47 7.94
CA VAL A 62 -7.06 8.30 6.49
C VAL A 62 -8.51 8.52 6.13
N ILE A 63 -8.77 9.49 5.24
CA ILE A 63 -10.10 9.78 4.70
C ILE A 63 -10.09 9.36 3.23
N ILE A 64 -10.91 8.35 2.90
CA ILE A 64 -11.13 7.94 1.51
C ILE A 64 -12.44 8.58 1.07
N ALA A 65 -12.35 9.54 0.16
CA ALA A 65 -13.48 10.27 -0.38
C ALA A 65 -13.74 9.86 -1.84
N TRP A 66 -14.93 10.21 -2.32
CA TRP A 66 -15.40 10.03 -3.69
C TRP A 66 -14.98 11.18 -4.61
#